data_AF-A0A3C0GGS5-F1
#
_entry.id   AF-A0A3C0GGS5-F1
#
_cell.length_a   1.000
_cell.length_b   1.000
_cell.length_c   1.000
_cell.angle_alpha   90.00
_cell.angle_beta   90.00
_cell.angle_gamma   90.00
#
_symmetry.space_group_name_H-M   'P 1'
#
loop_
_entity.id
_entity.type
_entity.pdbx_description
1 polymer ?
#
loop_
_entity_poly.entity_id
_entity_poly.type
_entity_poly.pdbx_seq_one_letter_code
_entity_poly.pdbx_strand_id
1 'polypeptide(L)'
;MDQSWTQLETRCKLFEDYDNYIPLLKEAEVLLANRCSLFKQHHTILFRDNEKLNAFKLPSTFKSAISVHINGDEIPHIERDQWTFNANSTGPMTVEEGEPNYYTLGNGFIVFDKIPKSGSADIYYRANLQNTDNISKTVLLAPHINGGGNDYVYLDTTMGDQINGLSVKYLEGNTINTLTSITVDSAIDLDDSDPLDLSQAVSYGVAVLNDQKDVSFQCYQGGGDWSSQSISNVYFVRTGIIKNYRIKGPVIDNDHHIALCDYAIYVATAMTDPAISDKHLQIWEARIQEILNQNIDQELPRGMKEEI
;
A
#
# COMPACT_ATOMS: atom_id res chain seq x y z
N MET A 1 12.65 12.04 -3.38
CA MET A 1 13.05 12.26 -1.98
C MET A 1 11.80 12.27 -1.14
N ASP A 2 11.52 11.18 -0.44
CA ASP A 2 10.38 11.09 0.48
C ASP A 2 10.69 11.86 1.77
N GLN A 3 9.86 12.86 2.10
CA GLN A 3 10.16 13.79 3.19
C GLN A 3 9.68 13.27 4.55
N SER A 4 10.57 13.29 5.56
CA SER A 4 10.23 12.96 6.95
C SER A 4 9.36 14.06 7.58
N TRP A 5 8.70 13.76 8.71
CA TRP A 5 7.93 14.77 9.44
C TRP A 5 8.77 16.01 9.81
N THR A 6 10.04 15.82 10.15
CA THR A 6 10.97 16.91 10.50
C THR A 6 11.30 17.81 9.31
N GLN A 7 11.39 17.25 8.10
CA GLN A 7 11.62 18.03 6.89
C GLN A 7 10.38 18.86 6.55
N LEU A 8 9.19 18.28 6.66
CA LEU A 8 7.93 19.03 6.48
C LEU A 8 7.76 20.13 7.53
N GLU A 9 8.10 19.88 8.79
CA GLU A 9 8.11 20.90 9.84
C GLU A 9 9.06 22.05 9.49
N THR A 10 10.28 21.74 9.05
CA THR A 10 11.28 22.75 8.66
C THR A 10 10.76 23.62 7.52
N ARG A 11 10.05 23.01 6.56
CA ARG A 11 9.39 23.76 5.48
C ARG A 11 8.28 24.67 6.00
N CYS A 12 7.46 24.23 6.95
CA CYS A 12 6.41 25.07 7.54
C CYS A 12 6.99 26.30 8.26
N LYS A 13 8.12 26.10 8.97
CA LYS A 13 8.84 27.17 9.67
C LYS A 13 9.40 28.26 8.76
N LEU A 14 9.47 28.04 7.45
CA LEU A 14 9.83 29.10 6.49
C LEU A 14 8.73 30.15 6.32
N PHE A 15 7.48 29.82 6.69
CA PHE A 15 6.32 30.68 6.48
C PHE A 15 5.80 31.29 7.77
N GLU A 16 5.76 30.52 8.85
CA GLU A 16 5.25 30.97 10.15
C GLU A 16 6.08 30.34 11.28
N ASP A 17 6.47 31.16 12.25
CA ASP A 17 7.28 30.73 13.40
C ASP A 17 6.36 30.15 14.49
N TYR A 18 5.97 28.90 14.29
CA TYR A 18 5.15 28.13 15.22
C TYR A 18 5.91 26.93 15.76
N ASP A 19 5.85 26.79 17.08
CA ASP A 19 6.42 25.63 17.76
C ASP A 19 5.51 24.42 17.55
N ASN A 20 6.11 23.29 17.15
CA ASN A 20 5.46 21.98 17.08
C ASN A 20 4.46 21.78 15.92
N TYR A 21 4.95 21.82 14.66
CA TYR A 21 4.14 21.53 13.47
C TYR A 21 3.76 20.06 13.30
N ILE A 22 4.50 19.11 13.90
CA ILE A 22 4.32 17.68 13.62
C ILE A 22 2.90 17.18 13.94
N PRO A 23 2.27 17.55 15.08
CA PRO A 23 0.86 17.22 15.34
C PRO A 23 -0.10 17.80 14.29
N LEU A 24 0.11 19.06 13.87
CA LEU A 24 -0.73 19.72 12.85
C LEU A 24 -0.58 19.03 11.49
N LEU A 25 0.63 18.62 11.13
CA LEU A 25 0.91 17.87 9.90
C LEU A 25 0.28 16.47 9.92
N LYS A 26 0.30 15.77 11.06
CA LYS A 26 -0.39 14.49 11.25
C LYS A 26 -1.90 14.62 11.17
N GLU A 27 -2.46 15.70 11.69
CA GLU A 27 -3.87 16.05 11.57
C GLU A 27 -4.24 16.37 10.11
N ALA A 28 -3.43 17.21 9.45
CA ALA A 28 -3.57 17.57 8.05
C ALA A 28 -3.64 16.32 7.16
N GLU A 29 -2.76 15.36 7.42
CA GLU A 29 -2.69 14.11 6.67
C GLU A 29 -3.98 13.31 6.77
N VAL A 30 -4.52 13.17 7.99
CA VAL A 30 -5.79 12.46 8.23
C VAL A 30 -6.92 13.16 7.52
N LEU A 31 -7.00 14.48 7.64
CA LEU A 31 -8.05 15.27 7.01
C LEU A 31 -7.97 15.18 5.48
N LEU A 32 -6.78 15.40 4.91
CA LEU A 32 -6.53 15.37 3.48
C LEU A 32 -6.79 13.98 2.89
N ALA A 33 -6.24 12.93 3.49
CA ALA A 33 -6.43 11.55 3.05
C ALA A 33 -7.91 11.15 3.05
N ASN A 34 -8.66 11.55 4.09
CA ASN A 34 -10.08 11.23 4.20
C ASN A 34 -10.93 12.07 3.27
N ARG A 35 -10.64 13.38 3.12
CA ARG A 35 -11.41 14.28 2.26
C ARG A 35 -11.22 13.94 0.78
N CYS A 36 -9.99 13.62 0.37
CA CYS A 36 -9.64 13.37 -1.02
C CYS A 36 -9.55 11.86 -1.37
N SER A 37 -9.92 10.97 -0.44
CA SER A 37 -9.87 9.50 -0.64
C SER A 37 -8.48 9.01 -1.10
N LEU A 38 -7.39 9.57 -0.55
CA LEU A 38 -6.03 9.29 -1.04
C LEU A 38 -5.49 7.96 -0.53
N PHE A 39 -5.96 7.50 0.63
CA PHE A 39 -5.42 6.31 1.27
C PHE A 39 -6.03 5.04 0.67
N LYS A 40 -5.18 4.16 0.12
CA LYS A 40 -5.57 2.88 -0.49
C LYS A 40 -5.18 1.73 0.43
N GLN A 41 -6.05 0.74 0.55
CA GLN A 41 -5.81 -0.49 1.28
C GLN A 41 -6.22 -1.71 0.47
N HIS A 42 -5.71 -2.86 0.90
CA HIS A 42 -6.00 -4.17 0.33
C HIS A 42 -6.52 -5.08 1.45
N HIS A 43 -7.57 -5.83 1.15
CA HIS A 43 -8.17 -6.80 2.06
C HIS A 43 -8.48 -8.09 1.31
N THR A 44 -7.99 -9.21 1.82
CA THR A 44 -8.26 -10.55 1.26
C THR A 44 -9.31 -11.27 2.10
N ILE A 45 -10.32 -11.81 1.43
CA ILE A 45 -11.30 -12.74 1.98
C ILE A 45 -10.94 -14.14 1.48
N LEU A 46 -10.84 -15.10 2.40
CA LEU A 46 -10.62 -16.50 2.06
C LEU A 46 -11.95 -17.25 2.09
N PHE A 47 -12.30 -17.91 0.99
CA PHE A 47 -13.51 -18.72 0.91
C PHE A 47 -13.26 -20.12 1.47
N ARG A 48 -14.24 -20.62 2.21
CA ARG A 48 -14.17 -21.94 2.86
C ARG A 48 -15.39 -22.76 2.49
N ASP A 49 -15.18 -24.03 2.16
CA ASP A 49 -16.22 -24.92 1.63
C ASP A 49 -17.43 -25.12 2.58
N ASN A 50 -17.25 -24.83 3.87
CA ASN A 50 -18.30 -24.94 4.88
C ASN A 50 -19.05 -23.63 5.18
N GLU A 51 -18.63 -22.51 4.60
CA GLU A 51 -19.27 -21.20 4.80
C GLU A 51 -20.33 -20.96 3.73
N LYS A 52 -21.60 -21.05 4.12
CA LYS A 52 -22.75 -20.75 3.24
C LYS A 52 -23.06 -19.25 3.21
N LEU A 53 -22.02 -18.44 3.00
CA LEU A 53 -22.10 -16.98 3.03
C LEU A 53 -21.66 -16.42 1.68
N ASN A 54 -22.47 -15.52 1.12
CA ASN A 54 -22.09 -14.67 -0.01
C ASN A 54 -21.88 -13.22 0.41
N ALA A 55 -22.06 -12.89 1.69
CA ALA A 55 -21.89 -11.55 2.25
C ALA A 55 -20.74 -11.54 3.26
N PHE A 56 -19.80 -10.64 3.06
CA PHE A 56 -18.61 -10.52 3.90
C PHE A 56 -18.48 -9.11 4.44
N LYS A 57 -18.17 -9.00 5.73
CA LYS A 57 -18.04 -7.71 6.40
C LYS A 57 -16.76 -7.04 5.93
N LEU A 58 -16.90 -5.81 5.43
CA LEU A 58 -15.76 -4.99 5.04
C LEU A 58 -15.04 -4.42 6.27
N PRO A 59 -13.74 -4.09 6.16
CA PRO A 59 -13.02 -3.39 7.21
C PRO A 59 -13.72 -2.11 7.64
N SER A 60 -13.63 -1.74 8.92
CA SER A 60 -14.26 -0.50 9.43
C SER A 60 -13.66 0.77 8.83
N THR A 61 -12.47 0.68 8.23
CA THR A 61 -11.84 1.77 7.49
C THR A 61 -12.33 1.89 6.05
N PHE A 62 -13.12 0.94 5.53
CA PHE A 62 -13.58 0.96 4.15
C PHE A 62 -14.41 2.23 3.85
N LYS A 63 -14.09 2.90 2.73
CA LYS A 63 -14.82 4.08 2.24
C LYS A 63 -15.47 3.81 0.88
N SER A 64 -14.70 3.32 -0.09
CA SER A 64 -15.21 2.95 -1.42
C SER A 64 -14.33 1.88 -2.05
N ALA A 65 -14.92 1.00 -2.87
CA ALA A 65 -14.14 0.03 -3.64
C ALA A 65 -13.41 0.71 -4.80
N ILE A 66 -12.22 0.21 -5.13
CA ILE A 66 -11.49 0.55 -6.36
C ILE A 66 -11.65 -0.58 -7.37
N SER A 67 -11.42 -1.82 -6.94
CA SER A 67 -11.57 -3.03 -7.73
C SER A 67 -11.71 -4.25 -6.83
N VAL A 68 -12.44 -5.27 -7.28
CA VAL A 68 -12.58 -6.55 -6.58
C VAL A 68 -12.16 -7.66 -7.53
N HIS A 69 -11.26 -8.53 -7.06
CA HIS A 69 -10.71 -9.63 -7.84
C HIS A 69 -11.08 -10.96 -7.20
N ILE A 70 -11.56 -11.91 -7.99
CA ILE A 70 -11.83 -13.29 -7.57
C ILE A 70 -10.77 -14.17 -8.23
N ASN A 71 -9.97 -14.86 -7.42
CA ASN A 71 -8.90 -15.74 -7.92
C ASN A 71 -7.93 -15.06 -8.92
N GLY A 72 -7.80 -13.73 -8.85
CA GLY A 72 -6.95 -12.92 -9.73
C GLY A 72 -7.69 -12.19 -10.85
N ASP A 73 -8.96 -12.53 -11.12
CA ASP A 73 -9.76 -11.90 -12.17
C ASP A 73 -10.66 -10.80 -11.59
N GLU A 74 -10.62 -9.61 -12.19
CA GLU A 74 -11.47 -8.48 -11.80
C GLU A 74 -12.93 -8.77 -12.13
N ILE A 75 -13.82 -8.61 -11.15
CA ILE A 75 -15.27 -8.76 -11.34
C ILE A 75 -15.98 -7.41 -11.25
N PRO A 76 -17.00 -7.16 -12.08
CA PRO A 76 -17.70 -5.88 -12.11
C PRO A 76 -18.60 -5.64 -10.89
N HIS A 77 -18.71 -4.37 -10.52
CA HIS A 77 -19.69 -3.89 -9.55
C HIS A 77 -21.06 -3.78 -10.22
N ILE A 78 -22.11 -4.26 -9.56
CA ILE A 78 -23.50 -4.06 -9.99
C ILE A 78 -24.37 -3.53 -8.86
N GLU A 79 -25.33 -2.71 -9.23
CA GLU A 79 -26.34 -2.19 -8.32
C GLU A 79 -27.32 -3.30 -7.94
N ARG A 80 -27.89 -3.17 -6.73
CA ARG A 80 -28.74 -4.24 -6.17
C ARG A 80 -30.01 -4.49 -6.99
N ASP A 81 -30.50 -3.50 -7.73
CA ASP A 81 -31.66 -3.62 -8.61
C ASP A 81 -31.33 -4.34 -9.93
N GLN A 82 -30.05 -4.42 -10.31
CA GLN A 82 -29.56 -5.20 -11.44
C GLN A 82 -29.40 -6.69 -11.09
N TRP A 83 -29.49 -7.05 -9.80
CA TRP A 83 -29.53 -8.44 -9.38
C TRP A 83 -30.88 -9.08 -9.66
N THR A 84 -30.92 -9.90 -10.71
CA THR A 84 -31.97 -10.89 -10.90
C THR A 84 -31.72 -12.06 -9.95
N PHE A 85 -32.08 -11.91 -8.68
CA PHE A 85 -32.29 -13.08 -7.84
C PHE A 85 -33.34 -13.96 -8.50
N ASN A 86 -33.08 -15.26 -8.54
CA ASN A 86 -33.84 -16.28 -9.27
C ASN A 86 -35.37 -16.11 -9.05
N ALA A 87 -36.00 -15.29 -9.90
CA ALA A 87 -37.34 -14.72 -9.69
C ALA A 87 -38.45 -15.77 -9.82
N ASN A 88 -38.08 -16.97 -10.27
CA ASN A 88 -38.95 -18.11 -10.49
C ASN A 88 -39.06 -19.05 -9.28
N SER A 89 -38.36 -18.77 -8.18
CA SER A 89 -38.47 -19.59 -6.97
C SER A 89 -39.62 -19.10 -6.08
N THR A 90 -40.62 -19.96 -5.87
CA THR A 90 -41.70 -19.75 -4.88
C THR A 90 -41.22 -19.93 -3.42
N GLY A 91 -39.91 -19.93 -3.18
CA GLY A 91 -39.26 -20.17 -1.89
C GLY A 91 -38.48 -18.93 -1.41
N PRO A 92 -37.84 -19.01 -0.22
CA PRO A 92 -36.90 -17.98 0.20
C PRO A 92 -35.82 -17.83 -0.87
N MET A 93 -35.43 -16.60 -1.18
CA MET A 93 -34.43 -16.30 -2.21
C MET A 93 -33.14 -17.07 -1.89
N THR A 94 -32.84 -18.10 -2.68
CA THR A 94 -31.61 -18.90 -2.55
C THR A 94 -30.56 -18.36 -3.50
N VAL A 95 -29.38 -18.06 -2.96
CA VAL A 95 -28.19 -17.74 -3.74
C VAL A 95 -27.53 -19.05 -4.17
N GLU A 96 -27.24 -19.19 -5.45
CA GLU A 96 -26.61 -20.40 -5.99
C GLU A 96 -25.14 -20.50 -5.56
N GLU A 97 -24.63 -21.71 -5.42
CA GLU A 97 -23.20 -21.94 -5.17
C GLU A 97 -22.41 -21.82 -6.47
N GLY A 98 -21.22 -21.22 -6.42
CA GLY A 98 -20.34 -21.08 -7.59
C GLY A 98 -19.34 -19.95 -7.46
N GLU A 99 -18.52 -19.78 -8.49
CA GLU A 99 -17.59 -18.65 -8.56
C GLU A 99 -18.36 -17.33 -8.77
N PRO A 100 -18.15 -16.32 -7.91
CA PRO A 100 -18.78 -15.01 -8.07
C PRO A 100 -18.40 -14.35 -9.39
N ASN A 101 -19.39 -13.80 -10.07
CA ASN A 101 -19.20 -13.02 -11.30
C ASN A 101 -19.40 -11.53 -11.06
N TYR A 102 -20.11 -11.16 -9.99
CA TYR A 102 -20.48 -9.78 -9.71
C TYR A 102 -20.48 -9.51 -8.22
N TYR A 103 -20.33 -8.24 -7.83
CA TYR A 103 -20.50 -7.84 -6.44
C TYR A 103 -21.32 -6.56 -6.30
N THR A 104 -21.98 -6.44 -5.16
CA THR A 104 -22.60 -5.19 -4.72
C THR A 104 -22.08 -4.80 -3.34
N LEU A 105 -22.24 -3.53 -2.97
CA LEU A 105 -21.79 -2.97 -1.71
C LEU A 105 -23.01 -2.46 -0.94
N GLY A 106 -23.13 -2.82 0.33
CA GLY A 106 -24.24 -2.35 1.14
C GLY A 106 -24.03 -2.59 2.63
N ASN A 107 -24.36 -1.59 3.45
CA ASN A 107 -24.34 -1.69 4.92
C ASN A 107 -23.00 -2.17 5.52
N GLY A 108 -21.87 -1.82 4.90
CA GLY A 108 -20.55 -2.28 5.33
C GLY A 108 -20.24 -3.74 4.98
N PHE A 109 -20.97 -4.33 4.04
CA PHE A 109 -20.71 -5.64 3.48
C PHE A 109 -20.42 -5.52 1.98
N ILE A 110 -19.54 -6.39 1.51
CA ILE A 110 -19.51 -6.80 0.11
C ILE A 110 -20.38 -8.04 -0.02
N VAL A 111 -21.23 -8.07 -1.04
CA VAL A 111 -22.12 -9.19 -1.29
C VAL A 111 -21.92 -9.67 -2.72
N PHE A 112 -21.64 -10.96 -2.86
CA PHE A 112 -21.42 -11.64 -4.13
C PHE A 112 -22.71 -12.26 -4.66
N ASP A 113 -22.80 -12.40 -5.99
CA ASP A 113 -23.96 -13.00 -6.67
C ASP A 113 -24.09 -14.52 -6.44
N LYS A 114 -23.00 -15.18 -6.03
CA LYS A 114 -22.96 -16.62 -5.70
C LYS A 114 -22.31 -16.86 -4.35
N ILE A 115 -22.56 -18.05 -3.78
CA ILE A 115 -21.85 -18.55 -2.59
C ILE A 115 -20.56 -19.24 -3.07
N PRO A 116 -19.38 -18.63 -2.85
CA PRO A 116 -18.11 -19.24 -3.23
C PRO A 116 -17.79 -20.43 -2.32
N LYS A 117 -17.23 -21.50 -2.90
CA LYS A 117 -16.80 -22.70 -2.15
C LYS A 117 -15.35 -22.58 -1.68
N SER A 118 -14.46 -22.22 -2.60
CA SER A 118 -13.02 -22.12 -2.37
C SER A 118 -12.44 -20.95 -3.16
N GLY A 119 -11.20 -20.59 -2.86
CA GLY A 119 -10.49 -19.47 -3.48
C GLY A 119 -10.41 -18.24 -2.57
N SER A 120 -10.18 -17.09 -3.17
CA SER A 120 -10.08 -15.81 -2.45
C SER A 120 -10.68 -14.65 -3.24
N ALA A 121 -11.15 -13.64 -2.50
CA ALA A 121 -11.43 -12.32 -3.04
C ALA A 121 -10.41 -11.31 -2.53
N ASP A 122 -9.79 -10.58 -3.46
CA ASP A 122 -8.92 -9.46 -3.16
C ASP A 122 -9.64 -8.14 -3.44
N ILE A 123 -9.82 -7.36 -2.38
CA ILE A 123 -10.54 -6.09 -2.43
C ILE A 123 -9.52 -4.97 -2.28
N TYR A 124 -9.38 -4.17 -3.34
CA TYR A 124 -8.63 -2.92 -3.30
C TYR A 124 -9.62 -1.78 -3.08
N TYR A 125 -9.40 -0.96 -2.06
CA TYR A 125 -10.38 0.03 -1.64
C TYR A 125 -9.74 1.32 -1.13
N ARG A 126 -10.46 2.43 -1.26
CA ARG A 126 -10.15 3.67 -0.55
C ARG A 126 -10.54 3.50 0.90
N ALA A 127 -9.65 3.86 1.81
CA ALA A 127 -9.82 3.71 3.24
C ALA A 127 -9.78 5.07 3.95
N ASN A 128 -10.49 5.17 5.07
CA ASN A 128 -10.27 6.25 6.01
C ASN A 128 -8.94 6.03 6.73
N LEU A 129 -8.05 7.03 6.65
CA LEU A 129 -6.85 7.09 7.44
C LEU A 129 -7.22 7.38 8.90
N GLN A 130 -6.79 6.50 9.80
CA GLN A 130 -6.98 6.69 11.23
C GLN A 130 -5.85 7.54 11.80
N ASN A 131 -6.17 8.42 12.76
CA ASN A 131 -5.15 9.18 13.49
C ASN A 131 -4.45 8.31 14.55
N THR A 132 -3.74 7.28 14.11
CA THR A 132 -2.98 6.39 14.99
C THR A 132 -1.59 6.18 14.43
N ASP A 133 -0.60 5.96 15.28
CA ASP A 133 0.76 5.67 14.82
C ASP A 133 0.94 4.20 14.40
N ASN A 134 -0.08 3.36 14.56
CA ASN A 134 -0.07 1.93 14.24
C ASN A 134 -0.36 1.65 12.75
N ILE A 135 0.18 2.46 11.85
CA ILE A 135 0.01 2.28 10.40
C ILE A 135 1.19 1.52 9.84
N SER A 136 0.90 0.58 8.96
CA SER A 136 1.92 -0.18 8.26
C SER A 136 2.02 0.26 6.80
N LYS A 137 3.25 0.33 6.26
CA LYS A 137 3.52 0.67 4.87
C LYS A 137 4.24 -0.49 4.19
N THR A 138 3.75 -0.86 3.01
CA THR A 138 4.36 -1.88 2.17
C THR A 138 5.60 -1.30 1.51
N VAL A 139 6.69 -2.08 1.50
CA VAL A 139 7.94 -1.70 0.84
C VAL A 139 8.47 -2.82 -0.02
N LEU A 140 9.13 -2.45 -1.11
CA LEU A 140 9.95 -3.38 -1.87
C LEU A 140 11.26 -3.59 -1.11
N LEU A 141 11.64 -4.85 -0.99
CA LEU A 141 12.88 -5.31 -0.38
C LEU A 141 13.64 -6.11 -1.44
N ALA A 142 14.85 -5.68 -1.80
CA ALA A 142 15.76 -6.53 -2.57
C ALA A 142 16.89 -7.01 -1.64
N PRO A 143 17.03 -8.32 -1.40
CA PRO A 143 18.18 -8.85 -0.70
C PRO A 143 19.41 -8.71 -1.59
N HIS A 144 20.45 -8.04 -1.10
CA HIS A 144 21.78 -8.07 -1.71
C HIS A 144 22.66 -9.04 -0.93
N ILE A 145 23.32 -9.97 -1.63
CA ILE A 145 24.33 -10.86 -1.05
C ILE A 145 25.68 -10.36 -1.53
N ASN A 146 26.48 -9.79 -0.63
CA ASN A 146 27.82 -9.36 -0.99
C ASN A 146 28.72 -10.60 -1.03
N GLY A 147 29.32 -10.88 -2.20
CA GLY A 147 30.10 -12.11 -2.47
C GLY A 147 31.38 -12.30 -1.64
N GLY A 148 31.58 -11.50 -0.59
CA GLY A 148 32.74 -11.52 0.30
C GLY A 148 32.42 -12.07 1.69
N GLY A 149 32.08 -13.35 1.79
CA GLY A 149 32.28 -14.19 2.99
C GLY A 149 31.56 -13.82 4.30
N ASN A 150 30.78 -12.74 4.34
CA ASN A 150 29.94 -12.38 5.47
C ASN A 150 28.48 -12.40 5.02
N ASP A 151 27.67 -13.31 5.59
CA ASP A 151 26.25 -13.53 5.27
C ASP A 151 25.38 -12.35 5.77
N TYR A 152 25.56 -11.16 5.19
CA TYR A 152 24.66 -10.04 5.39
C TYR A 152 23.67 -9.96 4.24
N VAL A 153 22.39 -9.89 4.57
CA VAL A 153 21.32 -9.53 3.63
C VAL A 153 21.12 -8.03 3.73
N TYR A 154 21.51 -7.28 2.71
CA TYR A 154 21.13 -5.87 2.62
C TYR A 154 19.71 -5.77 2.10
N LEU A 155 18.93 -4.82 2.63
CA LEU A 155 17.61 -4.48 2.10
C LEU A 155 17.79 -3.26 1.21
N ASP A 156 17.74 -3.45 -0.09
CA ASP A 156 17.58 -2.31 -0.99
C ASP A 156 16.12 -1.85 -0.93
N THR A 157 15.93 -0.56 -0.66
CA THR A 157 14.63 0.08 -0.57
C THR A 157 14.78 1.58 -0.85
N THR A 158 13.77 2.16 -1.50
CA THR A 158 13.66 3.62 -1.69
C THR A 158 13.47 4.38 -0.37
N MET A 159 13.29 3.66 0.76
CA MET A 159 12.98 4.20 2.08
C MET A 159 14.09 3.98 3.11
N GLY A 160 15.34 3.81 2.66
CA GLY A 160 16.49 3.42 3.51
C GLY A 160 16.61 4.23 4.81
N ASP A 161 16.62 5.56 4.71
CA ASP A 161 16.73 6.45 5.87
C ASP A 161 15.54 6.34 6.84
N GLN A 162 14.38 5.91 6.35
CA GLN A 162 13.14 5.83 7.11
C GLN A 162 13.00 4.51 7.87
N ILE A 163 13.60 3.43 7.34
CA ILE A 163 13.62 2.11 8.00
C ILE A 163 14.77 1.95 9.00
N ASN A 164 15.70 2.89 9.04
CA ASN A 164 16.84 2.83 9.96
C ASN A 164 16.36 2.76 11.42
N GLY A 165 16.80 1.72 12.12
CA GLY A 165 16.41 1.39 13.50
C GLY A 165 15.01 0.77 13.66
N LEU A 166 14.29 0.49 12.58
CA LEU A 166 12.98 -0.20 12.63
C LEU A 166 13.13 -1.72 12.51
N SER A 167 12.04 -2.42 12.83
CA SER A 167 11.90 -3.85 12.59
C SER A 167 11.00 -4.09 11.38
N VAL A 168 11.48 -4.86 10.40
CA VAL A 168 10.72 -5.25 9.21
C VAL A 168 10.35 -6.72 9.31
N LYS A 169 9.07 -7.04 9.11
CA LYS A 169 8.62 -8.43 9.00
C LYS A 169 8.48 -8.81 7.54
N TYR A 170 8.95 -10.00 7.19
CA TYR A 170 8.81 -10.56 5.86
C TYR A 170 8.37 -12.03 5.94
N LEU A 171 7.74 -12.50 4.87
CA LEU A 171 7.29 -13.88 4.75
C LEU A 171 8.29 -14.69 3.93
N GLU A 172 8.60 -15.89 4.40
CA GLU A 172 9.39 -16.89 3.69
C GLU A 172 8.67 -18.24 3.75
N GLY A 173 8.02 -18.62 2.65
CA GLY A 173 7.06 -19.73 2.66
C GLY A 173 5.93 -19.45 3.65
N ASN A 174 5.80 -20.28 4.70
CA ASN A 174 4.81 -20.12 5.77
C ASN A 174 5.39 -19.49 7.05
N THR A 175 6.66 -19.10 7.05
CA THR A 175 7.36 -18.58 8.22
C THR A 175 7.44 -17.05 8.17
N ILE A 176 7.05 -16.40 9.28
CA ILE A 176 7.19 -14.94 9.44
C ILE A 176 8.55 -14.66 10.10
N ASN A 177 9.46 -14.07 9.34
CA ASN A 177 10.75 -13.62 9.84
C ASN A 177 10.68 -12.15 10.27
N THR A 178 11.55 -11.74 11.20
CA THR A 178 11.67 -10.34 11.65
C THR A 178 13.12 -9.90 11.56
N LEU A 179 13.39 -8.87 10.77
CA LEU A 179 14.66 -8.15 10.75
C LEU A 179 14.54 -7.02 11.78
N THR A 180 15.50 -6.91 12.69
CA THR A 180 15.56 -5.87 13.72
C THR A 180 16.86 -5.10 13.60
N SER A 181 16.89 -3.84 14.04
CA SER A 181 18.09 -3.01 14.01
C SER A 181 18.66 -2.87 12.59
N ILE A 182 17.78 -2.62 11.62
CA ILE A 182 18.19 -2.38 10.25
C ILE A 182 19.04 -1.12 10.24
N THR A 183 20.30 -1.27 9.85
CA THR A 183 21.23 -0.18 9.62
C THR A 183 21.44 -0.09 8.12
N VAL A 184 21.07 1.04 7.53
CA VAL A 184 21.39 1.34 6.13
C VAL A 184 22.75 2.02 6.12
N ASP A 185 23.73 1.34 5.55
CA ASP A 185 25.10 1.85 5.44
C ASP A 185 25.30 2.38 4.03
N SER A 186 24.99 3.67 3.83
CA SER A 186 24.94 4.41 2.56
C SER A 186 23.98 3.85 1.51
N ALA A 187 23.37 4.74 0.71
CA ALA A 187 22.78 4.32 -0.55
C ALA A 187 23.90 3.63 -1.34
N ILE A 188 23.70 2.37 -1.76
CA ILE A 188 24.57 1.79 -2.76
C ILE A 188 24.44 2.73 -3.96
N ASP A 189 25.53 3.43 -4.27
CA ASP A 189 25.67 4.21 -5.50
C ASP A 189 25.54 3.17 -6.62
N LEU A 190 24.30 3.00 -7.12
CA LEU A 190 24.04 2.19 -8.30
C LEU A 190 24.76 2.96 -9.41
N ASP A 191 25.96 2.49 -9.73
CA ASP A 191 26.80 3.01 -10.82
C ASP A 191 25.88 3.35 -12.01
N ASP A 192 25.91 4.61 -12.47
CA ASP A 192 24.98 5.30 -13.40
C ASP A 192 24.69 4.54 -14.73
N SER A 193 25.33 3.39 -14.93
CA SER A 193 25.26 2.58 -16.13
C SER A 193 24.06 1.62 -16.21
N ASP A 194 23.38 1.31 -15.12
CA ASP A 194 22.11 0.55 -15.15
C ASP A 194 21.27 0.89 -13.90
N PRO A 195 20.51 2.00 -13.89
CA PRO A 195 19.45 2.16 -12.90
C PRO A 195 18.49 1.00 -13.12
N LEU A 196 18.44 0.08 -12.16
CA LEU A 196 17.43 -0.97 -12.15
C LEU A 196 16.09 -0.24 -12.11
N ASP A 197 15.41 -0.19 -13.26
CA ASP A 197 14.13 0.47 -13.41
C ASP A 197 13.10 -0.33 -12.61
N LEU A 198 13.03 -0.03 -11.31
CA LEU A 198 12.11 -0.65 -10.35
C LEU A 198 10.64 -0.47 -10.78
N SER A 199 10.36 0.46 -11.71
CA SER A 199 9.03 0.62 -12.31
C SER A 199 8.69 -0.50 -13.31
N GLN A 200 9.67 -1.14 -13.95
CA GLN A 200 9.48 -2.32 -14.80
C GLN A 200 9.40 -3.64 -14.01
N ALA A 201 9.88 -3.65 -12.76
CA ALA A 201 9.75 -4.81 -11.87
C ALA A 201 8.33 -4.96 -11.27
N VAL A 202 7.41 -4.03 -11.59
CA VAL A 202 6.01 -4.07 -11.16
C VAL A 202 5.21 -4.94 -12.11
N SER A 203 5.38 -6.25 -12.03
CA SER A 203 4.43 -7.24 -12.52
C SER A 203 4.79 -8.59 -11.88
N TYR A 204 3.82 -9.16 -11.15
CA TYR A 204 3.82 -10.49 -10.55
C TYR A 204 4.43 -10.65 -9.15
N GLY A 205 3.60 -11.20 -8.27
CA GLY A 205 4.03 -11.89 -7.07
C GLY A 205 4.81 -13.17 -7.39
N VAL A 206 5.55 -13.60 -6.38
CA VAL A 206 6.47 -14.74 -6.30
C VAL A 206 5.98 -16.01 -7.04
N ALA A 207 6.91 -16.69 -7.72
CA ALA A 207 6.82 -18.13 -8.02
C ALA A 207 7.76 -18.96 -7.13
N VAL A 208 7.27 -20.13 -6.73
CA VAL A 208 7.76 -21.08 -5.70
C VAL A 208 8.77 -22.10 -6.24
N LEU A 209 9.70 -22.58 -5.40
CA LEU A 209 10.24 -23.97 -5.40
C LEU A 209 10.57 -24.35 -3.93
N ASN A 210 9.67 -25.04 -3.21
CA ASN A 210 9.37 -26.49 -3.10
C ASN A 210 10.31 -27.29 -2.17
N ASP A 211 9.64 -28.10 -1.34
CA ASP A 211 10.16 -29.07 -0.39
C ASP A 211 11.13 -30.05 -1.05
N GLN A 212 12.41 -29.96 -0.70
CA GLN A 212 13.31 -31.07 -0.34
C GLN A 212 14.76 -30.59 -0.45
N LYS A 213 15.45 -30.63 0.70
CA LYS A 213 16.90 -30.78 0.90
C LYS A 213 17.80 -29.68 0.32
N ASP A 214 18.49 -28.99 1.23
CA ASP A 214 19.83 -28.44 1.07
C ASP A 214 20.15 -27.83 -0.30
N VAL A 215 19.84 -26.54 -0.48
CA VAL A 215 20.47 -25.76 -1.55
C VAL A 215 21.91 -25.47 -1.11
N SER A 216 22.84 -26.31 -1.57
CA SER A 216 24.28 -26.05 -1.52
C SER A 216 24.75 -25.60 -2.91
N PHE A 217 25.57 -24.55 -2.93
CA PHE A 217 26.27 -24.08 -4.11
C PHE A 217 27.77 -24.22 -3.84
N GLN A 218 28.55 -24.79 -4.77
CA GLN A 218 30.00 -24.95 -4.56
C GLN A 218 30.74 -23.93 -5.43
N CYS A 219 31.57 -23.02 -4.94
CA CYS A 219 32.33 -22.14 -5.85
C CYS A 219 33.78 -22.64 -6.08
N TYR A 220 34.29 -22.53 -7.32
CA TYR A 220 35.70 -22.84 -7.67
C TYR A 220 36.63 -21.81 -7.01
N GLN A 221 37.47 -22.27 -6.08
CA GLN A 221 38.61 -21.51 -5.55
C GLN A 221 39.89 -22.03 -6.20
N GLY A 222 40.70 -21.11 -6.72
CA GLY A 222 41.93 -21.39 -7.47
C GLY A 222 42.83 -22.40 -6.75
N GLY A 223 42.78 -23.64 -7.24
CA GLY A 223 43.42 -24.79 -6.62
C GLY A 223 42.89 -26.14 -7.10
N GLY A 224 42.48 -26.27 -8.37
CA GLY A 224 42.45 -27.57 -9.04
C GLY A 224 41.36 -28.58 -8.67
N ASP A 225 40.14 -28.18 -8.31
CA ASP A 225 38.97 -29.07 -8.34
C ASP A 225 37.68 -28.32 -8.65
N TRP A 226 36.83 -28.89 -9.51
CA TRP A 226 35.55 -28.31 -9.94
C TRP A 226 34.61 -28.18 -8.75
N SER A 227 34.19 -26.96 -8.45
CA SER A 227 33.03 -26.69 -7.61
C SER A 227 32.06 -25.76 -8.36
N SER A 228 30.81 -26.20 -8.43
CA SER A 228 29.60 -25.62 -9.07
C SER A 228 29.24 -24.15 -8.76
N GLN A 229 29.94 -23.18 -9.36
CA GLN A 229 29.55 -21.77 -9.21
C GLN A 229 28.13 -21.56 -9.75
N SER A 230 27.24 -21.11 -8.87
CA SER A 230 25.91 -20.65 -9.20
C SER A 230 25.86 -19.13 -9.18
N ILE A 231 24.95 -18.62 -10.00
CA ILE A 231 24.59 -17.22 -10.23
C ILE A 231 24.71 -16.38 -8.95
N SER A 232 25.60 -15.38 -8.99
CA SER A 232 25.95 -14.52 -7.85
C SER A 232 24.91 -13.47 -7.49
N ASN A 233 23.87 -13.27 -8.30
CA ASN A 233 22.87 -12.22 -8.07
C ASN A 233 21.47 -12.73 -8.44
N VAL A 234 20.87 -13.54 -7.57
CA VAL A 234 19.41 -13.73 -7.61
C VAL A 234 18.79 -12.66 -6.72
N TYR A 235 18.38 -11.55 -7.34
CA TYR A 235 17.65 -10.50 -6.65
C TYR A 235 16.20 -10.96 -6.44
N PHE A 236 15.89 -11.46 -5.25
CA PHE A 236 14.52 -11.80 -4.90
C PHE A 236 13.78 -10.54 -4.48
N VAL A 237 13.03 -9.91 -5.37
CA VAL A 237 12.15 -8.81 -4.95
C VAL A 237 11.09 -9.38 -4.01
N ARG A 238 11.13 -8.98 -2.74
CA ARG A 238 10.14 -9.34 -1.73
C ARG A 238 9.34 -8.12 -1.33
N THR A 239 8.07 -8.34 -1.03
CA THR A 239 7.20 -7.33 -0.44
C THR A 239 7.30 -7.42 1.08
N GLY A 240 7.84 -6.38 1.72
CA GLY A 240 7.94 -6.22 3.17
C GLY A 240 6.86 -5.31 3.74
N ILE A 241 6.60 -5.42 5.05
CA ILE A 241 5.70 -4.53 5.77
C ILE A 241 6.45 -3.86 6.91
N ILE A 242 6.56 -2.53 6.88
CA ILE A 242 7.05 -1.72 7.98
C ILE A 242 5.88 -1.42 8.91
N LYS A 243 5.99 -1.77 10.19
CA LYS A 243 5.01 -1.36 11.20
C LYS A 243 5.35 0.00 11.79
N ASN A 244 4.33 0.72 12.22
CA ASN A 244 4.43 2.04 12.87
C ASN A 244 5.11 3.11 12.00
N TYR A 245 4.94 3.02 10.69
CA TYR A 245 5.61 3.89 9.73
C TYR A 245 5.25 5.38 9.92
N ARG A 246 4.02 5.66 10.36
CA ARG A 246 3.54 7.03 10.60
C ARG A 246 4.33 7.78 11.69
N ILE A 247 5.18 7.11 12.46
CA ILE A 247 6.12 7.77 13.38
C ILE A 247 7.25 8.50 12.61
N LYS A 248 7.61 8.03 11.41
CA LYS A 248 8.72 8.54 10.61
C LYS A 248 8.32 9.60 9.60
N GLY A 249 7.17 9.42 8.95
CA GLY A 249 6.71 10.35 7.92
C GLY A 249 5.26 10.11 7.51
N PRO A 250 4.75 10.96 6.60
CA PRO A 250 3.44 10.79 6.01
C PRO A 250 3.37 9.50 5.18
N VAL A 251 2.21 8.85 5.27
CA VAL A 251 1.76 7.69 4.51
C VAL A 251 1.30 8.10 3.12
N ILE A 252 0.78 9.33 2.97
CA ILE A 252 0.36 9.85 1.66
C ILE A 252 1.57 10.27 0.79
N ASP A 253 1.37 10.22 -0.52
CA ASP A 253 2.42 10.51 -1.51
C ASP A 253 2.92 11.96 -1.45
N ASN A 254 4.18 12.15 -1.86
CA ASN A 254 4.89 13.43 -1.78
C ASN A 254 4.19 14.58 -2.51
N ASP A 255 3.47 14.28 -3.59
CA ASP A 255 2.73 15.27 -4.39
C ASP A 255 1.67 16.00 -3.55
N HIS A 256 1.24 15.40 -2.44
CA HIS A 256 0.24 15.96 -1.53
C HIS A 256 0.86 16.67 -0.31
N HIS A 257 2.18 16.64 -0.12
CA HIS A 257 2.83 17.19 1.07
C HIS A 257 2.72 18.70 1.17
N ILE A 258 2.64 19.40 0.03
CA ILE A 258 2.39 20.85 0.02
C ILE A 258 1.05 21.18 0.69
N ALA A 259 0.02 20.40 0.40
CA ALA A 259 -1.29 20.58 1.03
C ALA A 259 -1.27 20.30 2.53
N LEU A 260 -0.38 19.42 3.01
CA LEU A 260 -0.15 19.22 4.44
C LEU A 260 0.43 20.46 5.09
N CYS A 261 1.46 21.04 4.48
CA CYS A 261 2.08 22.27 4.97
C CYS A 261 1.08 23.44 4.94
N ASP A 262 0.31 23.60 3.86
CA ASP A 262 -0.70 24.67 3.74
C ASP A 262 -1.73 24.61 4.87
N TYR A 263 -2.23 23.42 5.21
CA TYR A 263 -3.11 23.23 6.36
C TYR A 263 -2.42 23.56 7.69
N ALA A 264 -1.21 23.02 7.89
CA ALA A 264 -0.50 23.21 9.15
C ALA A 264 -0.17 24.69 9.40
N ILE A 265 0.18 25.43 8.35
CA ILE A 265 0.39 26.89 8.38
C ILE A 265 -0.94 27.61 8.64
N TYR A 266 -2.03 27.20 7.99
CA TYR A 266 -3.36 27.75 8.27
C TYR A 266 -3.74 27.63 9.76
N VAL A 267 -3.57 26.44 10.35
CA VAL A 267 -3.91 26.22 11.76
C VAL A 267 -2.95 26.96 12.69
N ALA A 268 -1.65 26.97 12.38
CA ALA A 268 -0.66 27.73 13.15
C ALA A 268 -0.98 29.24 13.13
N THR A 269 -1.23 29.81 11.96
CA THR A 269 -1.61 31.22 11.81
C THR A 269 -2.97 31.52 12.44
N ALA A 270 -3.92 30.59 12.46
CA ALA A 270 -5.17 30.79 13.21
C ALA A 270 -4.93 30.99 14.72
N MET A 271 -3.86 30.40 15.26
CA MET A 271 -3.47 30.52 16.65
C MET A 271 -2.66 31.79 16.95
N THR A 272 -1.86 32.28 15.98
CA THR A 272 -0.94 33.42 16.16
C THR A 272 -1.48 34.73 15.59
N ASP A 273 -2.01 34.71 14.37
CA ASP A 273 -2.59 35.85 13.64
C ASP A 273 -3.83 35.45 12.82
N PRO A 274 -5.04 35.55 13.40
CA PRO A 274 -6.28 35.20 12.73
C PRO A 274 -6.56 35.98 11.43
N ALA A 275 -6.00 37.18 11.26
CA ALA A 275 -6.25 37.98 10.05
C ALA A 275 -5.56 37.37 8.81
N ILE A 276 -4.43 36.68 9.01
CA ILE A 276 -3.67 36.02 7.93
C ILE A 276 -4.21 34.59 7.70
N SER A 277 -4.77 33.97 8.74
CA SER A 277 -5.32 32.61 8.69
C SER A 277 -6.33 32.38 7.56
N ASP A 278 -7.27 33.31 7.34
CA ASP A 278 -8.28 33.20 6.27
C ASP A 278 -7.66 33.05 4.87
N LYS A 279 -6.52 33.70 4.64
CA LYS A 279 -5.79 33.60 3.37
C LYS A 279 -5.17 32.21 3.20
N HIS A 280 -4.58 31.65 4.26
CA HIS A 280 -4.03 30.30 4.22
C HIS A 280 -5.11 29.24 4.08
N LEU A 281 -6.28 29.44 4.70
CA LEU A 281 -7.44 28.59 4.50
C LEU A 281 -7.86 28.54 3.02
N GLN A 282 -7.98 29.70 2.37
CA GLN A 282 -8.34 29.78 0.95
C GLN A 282 -7.31 29.07 0.04
N ILE A 283 -6.03 29.21 0.34
CA ILE A 283 -4.95 28.52 -0.41
C ILE A 283 -5.10 27.01 -0.26
N TRP A 284 -5.32 26.53 0.97
CA TRP A 284 -5.49 25.12 1.23
C TRP A 284 -6.75 24.56 0.57
N GLU A 285 -7.89 25.25 0.68
CA GLU A 285 -9.14 24.84 0.04
C GLU A 285 -9.03 24.77 -1.49
N ALA A 286 -8.37 25.75 -2.10
CA ALA A 286 -8.11 25.72 -3.54
C ALA A 286 -7.29 24.48 -3.94
N ARG A 287 -6.29 24.12 -3.13
CA ARG A 287 -5.47 22.92 -3.36
C ARG A 287 -6.25 21.62 -3.18
N ILE A 288 -7.16 21.56 -2.21
CA ILE A 288 -8.07 20.42 -2.06
C ILE A 288 -8.91 20.23 -3.32
N GLN A 289 -9.46 21.31 -3.87
CA GLN A 289 -10.26 21.23 -5.10
C GLN A 289 -9.42 20.76 -6.29
N GLU A 290 -8.17 21.23 -6.40
CA GLU A 290 -7.24 20.77 -7.43
C GLU A 290 -6.99 19.25 -7.34
N ILE A 291 -6.70 18.73 -6.14
CA ILE A 291 -6.47 17.29 -5.92
C ILE A 291 -7.73 16.47 -6.25
N LEU A 292 -8.91 16.96 -5.84
CA LEU A 292 -10.18 16.29 -6.15
C LEU A 292 -10.42 16.20 -7.66
N ASN A 293 -10.18 17.29 -8.40
CA ASN A 293 -10.34 17.33 -9.84
C ASN A 293 -9.35 16.39 -10.55
N GLN A 294 -8.08 16.37 -10.13
CA GLN A 294 -7.08 15.44 -10.65
C GLN A 294 -7.48 13.98 -10.45
N ASN A 295 -8.06 13.64 -9.30
CA ASN A 295 -8.53 12.28 -9.03
C ASN A 295 -9.70 11.89 -9.94
N ILE A 296 -10.63 12.80 -10.21
CA ILE A 296 -11.74 12.56 -11.15
C ILE A 296 -11.20 12.27 -12.55
N ASP A 297 -10.23 13.07 -13.02
CA ASP A 297 -9.61 12.89 -14.33
C ASP A 297 -8.87 11.55 -14.46
N GLN A 298 -8.28 11.05 -13.38
CA GLN A 298 -7.64 9.73 -13.34
C GLN A 298 -8.63 8.56 -13.30
N GLU A 299 -9.85 8.77 -12.81
CA GLU A 299 -10.89 7.73 -12.69
C GLU A 299 -11.78 7.63 -13.94
N LEU A 300 -11.96 8.73 -14.68
CA LEU A 300 -12.72 8.80 -15.95
C LEU A 300 -12.29 7.81 -17.07
N PRO A 301 -11.01 7.42 -17.25
CA PRO A 301 -10.60 6.51 -18.32
C PRO A 301 -11.07 5.06 -18.17
N ARG A 302 -11.58 4.66 -16.99
CA ARG A 302 -11.98 3.26 -16.74
C ARG A 302 -13.44 2.98 -17.12
N GLY A 303 -14.34 3.94 -16.99
CA GLY A 303 -15.77 3.76 -17.34
C GLY A 303 -16.08 3.81 -18.83
N MET A 304 -15.31 4.57 -19.63
CA MET A 304 -15.63 4.77 -21.06
C MET A 304 -15.20 3.61 -21.97
N LYS A 305 -14.43 2.63 -21.48
CA LYS A 305 -14.07 1.44 -22.27
C LYS A 305 -15.13 0.34 -22.24
N GLU A 306 -16.15 0.44 -21.39
CA GLU A 306 -17.25 -0.53 -21.32
C GLU A 306 -18.46 -0.13 -22.19
N GLU A 307 -18.47 1.08 -22.79
CA GLU A 307 -19.58 1.59 -23.61
C GLU A 307 -19.29 1.68 -25.13
N ILE A 308 -18.15 1.18 -25.62
CA ILE A 308 -17.81 1.14 -27.07
C ILE A 308 -17.54 -0.30 -27.51
#